data_AF-A0A4U5PCF7-F1
#
_entry.id   AF-A0A4U5PCF7-F1
#
_cell.length_a   1.000
_cell.length_b   1.000
_cell.length_c   1.000
_cell.angle_alpha   90.00
_cell.angle_beta   90.00
_cell.angle_gamma   90.00
#
_symmetry.space_group_name_H-M   'P 1'
#
loop_
_entity.id
_entity.type
_entity.pdbx_description
1 polymer ?
#
loop_
_entity_poly.entity_id
_entity_poly.type
_entity_poly.pdbx_seq_one_letter_code
_entity_poly.pdbx_strand_id
1 'polypeptide(L)'
;MRTYERTDVGVFEKLNLYILNDQFFLEPRDRTGELAASTYLEIDRVTNDLRVWDANESPIPIVHAEIRSIFGVVGVVKLISGNGLIVVKRAELVGQVNGHDIWTILETDIIPSPHRETGSI
;
A
#
# COMPACT_ATOMS: atom_id res chain seq x y z
N MET A 1 -3.36 -38.23 -5.45
CA MET A 1 -3.35 -36.84 -5.94
C MET A 1 -2.92 -35.98 -4.76
N ARG A 2 -1.66 -35.51 -4.70
CA ARG A 2 -1.14 -34.71 -3.59
C ARG A 2 -1.56 -33.25 -3.83
N THR A 3 -2.39 -32.72 -2.95
CA THR A 3 -2.68 -31.30 -2.86
C THR A 3 -1.40 -30.58 -2.44
N TYR A 4 -0.87 -29.70 -3.30
CA TYR A 4 0.18 -28.77 -2.88
C TYR A 4 -0.51 -27.70 -2.03
N GLU A 5 -0.17 -27.64 -0.73
CA GLU A 5 -0.46 -26.46 0.06
C GLU A 5 0.34 -25.30 -0.54
N ARG A 6 -0.37 -24.38 -1.19
CA ARG A 6 0.20 -23.17 -1.77
C ARG A 6 0.52 -22.20 -0.64
N THR A 7 1.71 -22.31 -0.07
CA THR A 7 2.29 -21.23 0.74
C THR A 7 2.99 -20.25 -0.20
N ASP A 8 2.21 -19.47 -0.96
CA ASP A 8 2.73 -18.26 -1.61
C ASP A 8 2.86 -17.18 -0.52
N VAL A 9 3.90 -17.31 0.31
CA VAL A 9 4.17 -16.38 1.41
C VAL A 9 4.73 -15.09 0.81
N GLY A 10 3.85 -14.18 0.37
CA GLY A 10 4.25 -12.84 -0.08
C GLY A 10 3.49 -12.24 -1.27
N VAL A 11 2.52 -12.94 -1.86
CA VAL A 11 1.66 -12.34 -2.91
C VAL A 11 0.41 -11.78 -2.26
N PHE A 12 0.45 -10.49 -1.94
CA PHE A 12 -0.72 -9.76 -1.46
C PHE A 12 -1.56 -9.31 -2.65
N GLU A 13 -2.83 -9.68 -2.68
CA GLU A 13 -3.73 -9.28 -3.77
C GLU A 13 -4.27 -7.86 -3.58
N LYS A 14 -4.36 -7.40 -2.33
CA LYS A 14 -4.86 -6.07 -1.97
C LYS A 14 -4.11 -5.48 -0.78
N LEU A 15 -4.15 -4.16 -0.69
CA LEU A 15 -3.69 -3.41 0.48
C LEU A 15 -4.83 -2.53 0.97
N ASN A 16 -4.97 -2.43 2.29
CA ASN A 16 -5.66 -1.30 2.89
C ASN A 16 -4.65 -0.17 3.07
N LEU A 17 -4.91 0.94 2.40
CA LEU A 17 -4.18 2.19 2.56
C LEU A 17 -4.92 3.08 3.54
N TYR A 18 -4.32 3.33 4.70
CA TYR A 18 -4.76 4.30 5.69
C TYR A 18 -4.03 5.62 5.43
N ILE A 19 -4.80 6.69 5.28
CA ILE A 19 -4.29 8.01 4.97
C ILE A 19 -4.54 8.91 6.17
N LEU A 20 -3.47 9.31 6.84
CA LEU A 20 -3.46 10.32 7.89
C LEU A 20 -2.69 11.55 7.38
N ASN A 21 -2.80 12.69 8.07
CA ASN A 21 -2.20 13.96 7.64
C ASN A 21 -0.72 13.83 7.28
N ASP A 22 0.08 13.20 8.15
CA ASP A 22 1.53 13.11 8.00
C ASP A 22 2.03 11.72 7.60
N GLN A 23 1.17 10.70 7.58
CA GLN A 23 1.56 9.30 7.38
C GLN A 23 0.62 8.55 6.43
N PHE A 24 1.18 7.63 5.65
CA PHE A 24 0.44 6.54 5.03
C PHE A 24 0.76 5.23 5.74
N PHE A 25 -0.24 4.37 5.93
CA PHE A 25 -0.03 2.99 6.36
C PHE A 25 -0.60 2.02 5.33
N LEU A 26 0.17 1.00 4.96
CA LEU A 26 -0.20 -0.03 3.99
C LEU A 26 -0.26 -1.37 4.70
N GLU A 27 -1.47 -1.87 4.90
CA GLU A 27 -1.73 -3.12 5.57
C GLU A 27 -2.09 -4.20 4.54
N PRO A 28 -1.38 -5.34 4.52
CA PRO A 28 -1.57 -6.37 3.51
C PRO A 28 -2.84 -7.17 3.76
N ARG A 29 -3.65 -7.35 2.71
CA ARG A 29 -4.89 -8.13 2.73
C ARG A 29 -4.84 -9.25 1.70
N ASP A 30 -5.41 -10.39 2.04
CA ASP A 30 -5.55 -11.51 1.11
C ASP A 30 -6.72 -11.30 0.14
N ARG A 31 -6.97 -12.29 -0.73
CA ARG A 31 -8.08 -12.27 -1.69
C ARG A 31 -9.46 -12.07 -1.03
N THR A 32 -9.62 -12.62 0.17
CA THR A 32 -10.88 -12.57 0.92
C THR A 32 -11.07 -11.25 1.67
N GLY A 33 -9.99 -10.46 1.79
CA GLY A 33 -9.97 -9.20 2.54
C GLY A 33 -9.46 -9.37 3.98
N GLU A 34 -9.07 -10.58 4.36
CA GLU A 34 -8.51 -10.87 5.68
C GLU A 34 -7.05 -10.41 5.76
N LEU A 35 -6.58 -10.21 6.99
CA LEU A 35 -5.21 -9.77 7.24
C LEU A 35 -4.22 -10.84 6.75
N ALA A 36 -3.33 -10.48 5.83
CA ALA A 36 -2.38 -11.42 5.23
C ALA A 36 -1.03 -11.48 5.96
N ALA A 37 -0.69 -10.50 6.80
CA ALA A 37 0.52 -10.49 7.61
C ALA A 37 0.33 -9.67 8.90
N SER A 38 1.11 -9.96 9.94
CA SER A 38 1.14 -9.11 11.14
C SER A 38 1.88 -7.80 10.92
N THR A 39 2.60 -7.64 9.80
CA THR A 39 3.39 -6.44 9.52
C THR A 39 2.69 -5.50 8.54
N TYR A 40 2.94 -4.20 8.69
CA TYR A 40 2.50 -3.16 7.77
C TYR A 40 3.64 -2.19 7.44
N LEU A 41 3.49 -1.47 6.33
CA LEU A 41 4.43 -0.42 5.91
C LEU A 41 3.89 0.95 6.29
N GLU A 42 4.67 1.72 7.05
CA GLU A 42 4.48 3.15 7.26
C GLU A 42 5.32 3.93 6.23
N ILE A 43 4.73 4.99 5.69
CA ILE A 43 5.41 5.99 4.86
C ILE A 43 5.19 7.36 5.50
N ASP A 44 6.28 8.04 5.87
CA ASP A 44 6.23 9.46 6.24
C ASP A 44 5.91 10.29 4.98
N ARG A 45 4.81 11.05 4.99
CA ARG A 45 4.37 11.78 3.79
C ARG A 45 5.30 12.94 3.42
N VAL A 46 6.05 13.48 4.37
CA VAL A 46 6.93 14.63 4.17
C VAL A 46 8.32 14.18 3.73
N THR A 47 8.92 13.24 4.44
CA THR A 47 10.30 12.76 4.16
C THR A 47 10.35 11.63 3.14
N ASN A 48 9.23 10.89 2.96
CA ASN A 48 9.15 9.60 2.27
C ASN A 48 9.96 8.48 2.92
N ASP A 49 10.32 8.62 4.19
CA ASP A 49 10.96 7.53 4.93
C ASP A 49 9.98 6.35 5.06
N LEU A 50 10.51 5.14 4.89
CA LEU A 50 9.77 3.90 4.92
C LEU A 50 10.13 3.11 6.18
N ARG A 51 9.13 2.62 6.90
CA ARG A 51 9.32 1.77 8.08
C ARG A 51 8.35 0.59 8.08
N VAL A 52 8.83 -0.59 8.44
CA VAL A 52 7.98 -1.77 8.61
C VAL A 52 7.77 -1.99 10.11
N TRP A 53 6.52 -2.20 10.49
CA TRP A 53 6.10 -2.40 11.88
C TRP A 53 5.34 -3.72 12.03
N ASP A 54 5.39 -4.33 13.22
CA ASP A 54 4.47 -5.39 13.61
C ASP A 54 3.23 -4.77 14.30
N ALA A 55 2.04 -5.07 13.78
CA ALA A 55 0.77 -4.54 14.25
C ALA A 55 0.38 -5.02 15.66
N ASN A 56 0.94 -6.13 16.14
CA ASN A 56 0.71 -6.60 17.50
C ASN A 56 1.48 -5.76 18.53
N GLU A 57 2.63 -5.20 18.13
CA GLU A 57 3.45 -4.34 18.98
C GLU A 57 3.08 -2.86 18.83
N SER A 58 2.75 -2.44 17.61
CA SER A 58 2.39 -1.07 17.28
C SER A 58 1.16 -1.04 16.36
N PRO A 59 -0.06 -1.03 16.92
CA PRO A 59 -1.28 -1.00 16.14
C PRO A 59 -1.38 0.25 15.25
N ILE A 60 -1.90 0.10 14.03
CA ILE A 60 -2.12 1.22 13.12
C ILE A 60 -3.10 2.22 13.77
N PRO A 61 -2.78 3.53 13.84
CA PRO A 61 -3.68 4.53 14.37
C PRO A 61 -4.80 4.84 13.37
N ILE A 62 -5.85 4.01 13.36
CA ILE A 62 -6.96 4.11 12.40
C ILE A 62 -7.94 5.26 12.69
N VAL A 63 -7.80 5.92 13.84
CA VAL A 63 -8.72 6.99 14.25
C VAL A 63 -8.57 8.17 13.29
N HIS A 64 -9.67 8.58 12.66
CA HIS A 64 -9.72 9.63 11.62
C HIS A 64 -8.97 9.32 10.33
N ALA A 65 -8.50 8.09 10.12
CA ALA A 65 -7.88 7.70 8.86
C ALA A 65 -8.93 7.62 7.74
N GLU A 66 -8.63 8.18 6.58
CA GLU A 66 -9.30 7.76 5.35
C GLU A 66 -8.76 6.39 4.95
N ILE A 67 -9.63 5.43 4.68
CA ILE A 67 -9.24 4.06 4.32
C ILE A 67 -9.60 3.81 2.86
N ARG A 68 -8.62 3.37 2.07
CA ARG A 68 -8.81 2.97 0.67
C ARG A 68 -8.30 1.55 0.46
N SER A 69 -9.10 0.71 -0.18
CA SER A 69 -8.60 -0.56 -0.73
C SER A 69 -7.93 -0.29 -2.07
N ILE A 70 -6.68 -0.71 -2.22
CA ILE A 70 -5.88 -0.55 -3.44
C ILE A 70 -5.24 -1.89 -3.84
N PHE A 71 -4.90 -2.04 -5.11
CA PHE A 71 -4.23 -3.25 -5.63
C PHE A 71 -2.71 -3.19 -5.47
N GLY A 72 -2.16 -2.03 -5.11
CA GLY A 72 -0.73 -1.86 -4.90
C GLY A 72 -0.28 -0.40 -4.98
N VAL A 73 1.00 -0.20 -4.71
CA VAL A 73 1.69 1.09 -4.83
C VAL A 73 2.64 0.99 -6.01
N VAL A 74 2.60 1.97 -6.92
CA VAL A 74 3.56 2.07 -8.02
C VAL A 74 4.85 2.73 -7.54
N GLY A 75 4.73 3.77 -6.71
CA GLY A 75 5.85 4.49 -6.13
C GLY A 75 5.49 5.91 -5.71
N VAL A 76 6.52 6.69 -5.38
CA VAL A 76 6.40 8.12 -5.09
C VAL A 76 6.88 8.93 -6.28
N VAL A 77 6.15 10.00 -6.62
CA VAL A 77 6.50 10.93 -7.70
C VAL A 77 6.63 12.35 -7.16
N LYS A 78 7.59 13.12 -7.71
CA LYS A 78 7.74 14.55 -7.41
C LYS A 78 6.83 15.36 -8.32
N LEU A 79 5.90 16.10 -7.74
CA LEU A 79 5.02 17.06 -8.40
C LEU A 79 5.53 18.48 -8.15
N ILE A 80 4.97 19.45 -8.89
CA ILE A 80 5.26 20.88 -8.67
C ILE A 80 4.85 21.32 -7.25
N SER A 81 3.78 20.72 -6.71
CA SER A 81 3.24 21.02 -5.39
C SER A 81 3.81 20.17 -4.25
N GLY A 82 4.88 19.39 -4.48
CA GLY A 82 5.42 18.43 -3.50
C GLY A 82 5.37 16.99 -4.00
N ASN A 83 5.62 16.02 -3.14
CA ASN A 83 5.58 14.61 -3.52
C ASN A 83 4.14 14.09 -3.60
N GLY A 84 3.93 12.96 -4.27
CA GLY A 84 2.66 12.25 -4.29
C GLY A 84 2.87 10.74 -4.38
N LEU A 85 2.01 9.98 -3.72
CA LEU A 85 2.00 8.52 -3.77
C LEU A 85 1.11 8.04 -4.92
N ILE A 86 1.66 7.27 -5.85
CA ILE A 86 0.91 6.66 -6.95
C ILE A 86 0.40 5.30 -6.49
N VAL A 87 -0.92 5.12 -6.51
CA VAL A 87 -1.60 3.88 -6.11
C VAL A 87 -2.39 3.27 -7.27
N VAL A 88 -2.51 1.95 -7.26
CA VAL A 88 -3.33 1.21 -8.24
C VAL A 88 -4.75 1.06 -7.70
N LYS A 89 -5.71 1.73 -8.33
CA LYS A 89 -7.13 1.65 -7.97
C LYS A 89 -7.83 0.45 -8.57
N ARG A 90 -7.47 0.10 -9.81
CA ARG A 90 -8.03 -1.07 -10.51
C ARG A 90 -6.94 -1.78 -11.28
N ALA A 91 -6.96 -3.10 -11.18
CA ALA A 91 -6.17 -4.00 -11.99
C ALA A 91 -7.05 -5.16 -12.47
N GLU A 92 -6.67 -5.76 -13.59
CA GLU A 92 -7.33 -6.94 -14.15
C GLU A 92 -6.31 -8.07 -14.33
N LEU A 93 -6.71 -9.28 -13.94
CA LEU A 93 -5.93 -10.49 -14.18
C LEU A 93 -6.00 -10.81 -15.68
N VAL A 94 -4.85 -10.76 -16.36
CA VAL A 94 -4.78 -11.01 -17.81
C VAL A 94 -4.20 -12.37 -18.16
N GLY A 95 -3.71 -13.12 -17.17
CA GLY A 95 -3.28 -14.49 -17.37
C GLY A 95 -2.37 -14.99 -16.25
N GLN A 96 -1.73 -16.13 -16.51
CA GLN A 96 -0.74 -16.71 -15.62
C GLN A 96 0.50 -17.13 -16.40
N VAL A 97 1.67 -16.93 -15.79
CA VAL A 97 2.96 -17.41 -16.31
C VAL A 97 3.62 -18.21 -15.19
N ASN A 98 3.92 -19.49 -15.45
CA ASN A 98 4.49 -20.41 -14.46
C ASN A 98 3.71 -20.51 -13.14
N GLY A 99 2.37 -20.35 -13.20
CA GLY A 99 1.51 -20.38 -12.01
C GLY A 99 1.44 -19.05 -11.23
N HIS A 100 2.17 -18.03 -11.67
CA HIS A 100 2.06 -16.67 -11.12
C HIS A 100 1.06 -15.84 -11.91
N ASP A 101 0.17 -15.16 -11.20
CA ASP A 101 -0.81 -14.26 -11.78
C ASP A 101 -0.15 -13.03 -12.40
N ILE A 102 -0.55 -12.70 -13.62
CA ILE A 102 -0.13 -11.50 -14.34
C ILE A 102 -1.29 -10.53 -14.41
N TRP A 103 -1.06 -9.33 -13.87
CA TRP A 103 -2.07 -8.28 -13.77
C TRP A 103 -1.73 -7.08 -14.64
N THR A 104 -2.75 -6.49 -15.25
CA THR A 104 -2.66 -5.21 -15.96
C THR A 104 -3.28 -4.11 -15.09
N ILE A 105 -2.55 -3.00 -14.91
CA ILE A 105 -3.07 -1.80 -14.25
C ILE A 105 -4.08 -1.11 -15.18
N LEU A 106 -5.31 -0.95 -14.72
CA LEU A 106 -6.39 -0.29 -15.47
C LEU A 106 -6.63 1.15 -15.00
N GLU A 107 -6.36 1.45 -13.73
CA GLU A 107 -6.56 2.78 -13.16
C GLU A 107 -5.55 3.02 -12.03
N THR A 108 -4.94 4.20 -12.04
CA THR A 108 -4.12 4.73 -10.95
C THR A 108 -4.71 5.99 -10.36
N ASP A 109 -4.29 6.34 -9.16
CA ASP A 109 -4.55 7.65 -8.53
C ASP A 109 -3.27 8.17 -7.89
N ILE A 110 -3.20 9.50 -7.70
CA ILE A 110 -2.07 10.16 -7.07
C ILE A 110 -2.59 10.84 -5.82
N ILE A 111 -2.09 10.41 -4.66
CA ILE A 111 -2.43 11.02 -3.37
C ILE A 111 -1.30 12.00 -3.02
N PRO A 112 -1.53 13.32 -3.06
CA PRO A 112 -0.49 14.31 -2.79
C PRO A 112 -0.02 14.21 -1.34
N SER A 113 1.27 14.37 -1.09
CA SER A 113 1.79 14.60 0.25
C SER A 113 1.69 16.08 0.63
N PRO A 114 1.57 16.41 1.94
CA PRO A 114 1.66 17.79 2.39
C PRO A 114 3.01 18.39 2.02
N HIS A 115 2.99 19.57 1.41
CA HIS A 115 4.18 20.38 1.22
C HIS A 115 4.44 21.15 2.52
N ARG A 116 5.42 20.73 3.32
CA ARG A 116 5.97 21.61 4.35
C ARG A 116 7.03 22.48 3.70
N GLU A 117 6.71 23.75 3.46
CA GLU A 117 7.75 24.76 3.31
C GLU A 117 8.58 24.71 4.60
N THR A 118 9.87 24.39 4.48
CA THR A 118 10.79 24.49 5.60
C THR A 118 10.86 25.98 5.93
N GLY A 119 10.06 26.42 6.90
CA GLY A 119 10.12 27.78 7.41
C GLY A 119 11.52 28.04 7.95
N SER A 120 12.35 28.72 7.17
CA SER A 120 13.46 29.50 7.71
C SER A 120 12.86 30.77 8.29
N ILE A 121 12.66 30.80 9.61
CA ILE A 121 12.69 32.02 10.42
C ILE A 121 13.21 31.68 11.81
#